data_AF-A0A3Q7GLP0-F1
#
_entry.id   AF-A0A3Q7GLP0-F1
#
_cell.length_a   1.000
_cell.length_b   1.000
_cell.length_c   1.000
_cell.angle_alpha   90.00
_cell.angle_beta   90.00
_cell.angle_gamma   90.00
#
_symmetry.space_group_name_H-M   'P 1'
#
loop_
_entity.id
_entity.type
_entity.pdbx_description
1 polymer ?
#
loop_
_entity_poly.entity_id
_entity_poly.type
_entity_poly.pdbx_seq_one_letter_code
_entity_poly.pdbx_strand_id
1 'polypeptide(L)'
;MVKGRQGERVRLYTRGTVLGYKRSKSNQYPNTSLVQIEGVNTKEEVDWYLGKRMAYVYKAKTKKNNSHYRCIWGKVCRPHGNSGVVRAKFKSNLPPKSMLRLEFSCTQAIYKARYLVDAYLEALRLSIEVFSGEGFESLKYS
;
A
#
# COMPACT_ATOMS: atom_id res chain seq x y z
N MET A 1 3.92 23.73 -14.68
CA MET A 1 4.38 22.31 -14.72
C MET A 1 5.60 22.18 -13.83
N VAL A 2 5.48 21.53 -12.68
CA VAL A 2 6.65 21.27 -11.81
C VAL A 2 7.41 20.10 -12.41
N LYS A 3 8.62 20.32 -12.92
CA LYS A 3 9.53 19.25 -13.34
C LYS A 3 9.75 18.33 -12.12
N GLY A 4 9.33 17.07 -12.24
CA GLY A 4 9.66 16.06 -11.23
C GLY A 4 11.17 16.01 -11.02
N ARG A 5 11.62 15.96 -9.77
CA ARG A 5 13.04 15.87 -9.43
C ARG A 5 13.61 14.60 -10.08
N GLN A 6 14.61 14.74 -10.96
CA GLN A 6 15.33 13.66 -11.63
C GLN A 6 16.34 12.96 -10.71
N GLY A 7 15.99 12.81 -9.43
CA GLY A 7 16.80 12.08 -8.46
C GLY A 7 16.52 10.58 -8.54
N GLU A 8 17.43 9.78 -7.98
CA GLU A 8 17.25 8.34 -7.84
C GLU A 8 15.94 8.02 -7.09
N ARG A 9 15.19 7.02 -7.60
CA ARG A 9 13.88 6.65 -7.04
C ARG A 9 14.05 5.84 -5.76
N VAL A 10 14.03 6.50 -4.62
CA VAL A 10 14.10 5.85 -3.29
C VAL A 10 12.73 5.33 -2.85
N ARG A 11 12.67 4.09 -2.34
CA ARG A 11 11.46 3.47 -1.76
C ARG A 11 11.24 3.97 -0.32
N LEU A 12 10.05 4.50 -0.04
CA LEU A 12 9.73 5.20 1.22
C LEU A 12 8.69 4.44 2.08
N TYR A 13 8.51 3.16 1.77
CA TYR A 13 7.52 2.28 2.41
C TYR A 13 8.09 0.89 2.65
N THR A 14 7.58 0.20 3.65
CA THR A 14 7.80 -1.24 3.83
C THR A 14 6.78 -1.99 2.99
N ARG A 15 7.21 -3.04 2.27
CA ARG A 15 6.29 -3.90 1.53
C ARG A 15 5.52 -4.80 2.50
N GLY A 16 4.38 -5.25 2.04
CA GLY A 16 3.64 -6.31 2.70
C GLY A 16 2.84 -7.13 1.71
N THR A 17 2.44 -8.31 2.17
CA THR A 17 1.66 -9.28 1.42
C THR A 17 0.31 -9.47 2.10
N VAL A 18 -0.79 -9.31 1.37
CA VAL A 18 -2.12 -9.71 1.89
C VAL A 18 -2.24 -11.22 1.80
N LEU A 19 -2.35 -11.84 2.98
CA LEU A 19 -2.56 -13.28 3.09
C LEU A 19 -4.01 -13.64 2.81
N GLY A 20 -4.95 -12.82 3.28
CA GLY A 20 -6.37 -13.07 3.16
C GLY A 20 -7.18 -12.17 4.08
N TYR A 21 -8.40 -12.57 4.38
CA TYR A 21 -9.17 -11.95 5.47
C TYR A 21 -9.07 -12.77 6.76
N LYS A 22 -9.49 -12.17 7.87
CA LYS A 22 -9.73 -12.89 9.11
C LYS A 22 -10.71 -14.03 8.81
N ARG A 23 -10.40 -15.25 9.27
CA ARG A 23 -11.23 -16.43 8.98
C ARG A 23 -11.30 -17.40 10.16
N SER A 24 -12.34 -18.23 10.16
CA SER A 24 -12.39 -19.50 10.88
C SER A 24 -12.14 -20.65 9.89
N LYS A 25 -12.32 -21.90 10.32
CA LYS A 25 -12.18 -23.08 9.45
C LYS A 25 -13.05 -22.95 8.19
N SER A 26 -14.31 -22.56 8.36
CA SER A 26 -15.33 -22.47 7.29
C SER A 26 -15.72 -21.04 6.90
N ASN A 27 -15.59 -20.05 7.78
CA ASN A 27 -16.15 -18.71 7.55
C ASN A 27 -15.06 -17.66 7.32
N GLN A 28 -15.32 -16.73 6.41
CA GLN A 28 -14.44 -15.61 6.09
C GLN A 28 -15.07 -14.28 6.52
N TYR A 29 -14.28 -13.40 7.15
CA TYR A 29 -14.72 -12.08 7.62
C TYR A 29 -13.99 -10.97 6.83
N PRO A 30 -14.57 -10.48 5.73
CA PRO A 30 -13.89 -9.56 4.80
C PRO A 30 -13.63 -8.16 5.35
N ASN A 31 -14.25 -7.81 6.47
CA ASN A 31 -14.07 -6.52 7.14
C ASN A 31 -12.65 -6.31 7.72
N THR A 32 -11.87 -7.38 7.87
CA THR A 32 -10.53 -7.35 8.45
C THR A 32 -9.59 -8.16 7.58
N SER A 33 -8.56 -7.53 7.05
CA SER A 33 -7.53 -8.20 6.24
C SER A 33 -6.35 -8.62 7.11
N LEU A 34 -5.73 -9.74 6.77
CA LEU A 34 -4.48 -10.23 7.34
C LEU A 34 -3.34 -9.85 6.39
N VAL A 35 -2.33 -9.18 6.93
CA VAL A 35 -1.18 -8.70 6.15
C VAL A 35 0.11 -9.13 6.83
N GLN A 36 1.02 -9.71 6.07
CA GLN A 36 2.41 -9.92 6.50
C GLN A 36 3.23 -8.70 6.08
N ILE A 37 3.97 -8.10 7.00
CA ILE A 37 4.93 -7.04 6.67
C ILE A 37 6.29 -7.69 6.38
N GLU A 38 6.96 -7.24 5.32
CA GLU A 38 8.29 -7.74 4.94
C GLU A 38 9.30 -7.44 6.06
N GLY A 39 10.02 -8.47 6.51
CA GLY A 39 11.03 -8.35 7.56
C GLY A 39 10.49 -8.29 9.00
N VAL A 40 9.20 -8.49 9.22
CA VAL A 40 8.59 -8.56 10.56
C VAL A 40 8.21 -10.00 10.84
N ASN A 41 8.82 -10.62 11.85
CA ASN A 41 8.60 -12.04 12.16
C ASN A 41 8.03 -12.29 13.55
N THR A 42 8.15 -11.30 14.45
CA THR A 42 7.72 -11.41 15.84
C THR A 42 6.55 -10.48 16.15
N LYS A 43 5.87 -10.71 17.27
CA LYS A 43 4.74 -9.87 17.69
C LYS A 43 5.24 -8.52 18.21
N GLU A 44 6.39 -8.51 18.85
CA GLU A 44 7.02 -7.33 19.45
C GLU A 44 7.40 -6.31 18.37
N GLU A 45 7.91 -6.78 17.23
CA GLU A 45 8.23 -5.94 16.07
C GLU A 45 6.98 -5.31 15.43
N VAL A 46 5.82 -5.99 15.49
CA VAL A 46 4.56 -5.48 14.95
C VAL A 46 4.09 -4.24 15.69
N ASP A 47 4.39 -4.11 16.99
CA ASP A 47 3.89 -3.00 17.81
C ASP A 47 4.35 -1.64 17.25
N TRP A 48 5.53 -1.57 16.63
CA TRP A 48 6.01 -0.38 15.94
C TRP A 48 5.10 0.04 14.77
N TYR A 49 4.47 -0.92 14.09
CA TYR A 49 3.62 -0.70 12.93
C TYR A 49 2.16 -0.38 13.28
N LEU A 50 1.76 -0.48 14.54
CA LEU A 50 0.39 -0.19 14.96
C LEU A 50 0.00 1.26 14.64
N GLY A 51 -1.19 1.44 14.09
CA GLY A 51 -1.71 2.75 13.71
C GLY A 51 -1.13 3.32 12.40
N LYS A 52 -0.08 2.73 11.82
CA LYS A 52 0.48 3.21 10.55
C LYS A 52 -0.49 3.02 9.39
N ARG A 53 -0.45 3.95 8.44
CA ARG A 53 -1.27 3.93 7.23
C ARG A 53 -0.71 2.93 6.22
N MET A 54 -1.62 2.28 5.51
CA MET A 54 -1.33 1.33 4.44
C MET A 54 -2.09 1.73 3.19
N ALA A 55 -1.52 1.44 2.03
CA ALA A 55 -2.20 1.58 0.76
C ALA A 55 -2.08 0.30 -0.07
N TYR A 56 -3.21 -0.11 -0.64
CA TYR A 56 -3.26 -1.07 -1.74
C TYR A 56 -3.32 -0.30 -3.04
N VAL A 57 -2.29 -0.41 -3.89
CA VAL A 57 -2.28 0.24 -5.20
C VAL A 57 -2.55 -0.82 -6.27
N TYR A 58 -3.45 -0.51 -7.21
CA TYR A 58 -3.76 -1.40 -8.32
C TYR A 58 -4.03 -0.61 -9.60
N LYS A 59 -3.78 -1.26 -10.75
CA LYS A 59 -4.04 -0.71 -12.08
C LYS A 59 -5.42 -1.15 -12.57
N ALA A 60 -6.19 -0.21 -13.13
CA ALA A 60 -7.48 -0.44 -13.74
C ALA A 60 -7.44 -0.07 -15.23
N LYS A 61 -8.29 -0.72 -16.04
CA LYS A 61 -8.38 -0.46 -17.49
C LYS A 61 -8.90 0.96 -17.78
N THR A 62 -9.86 1.44 -16.99
CA THR A 62 -10.48 2.76 -17.19
C THR A 62 -9.72 3.86 -16.46
N LYS A 63 -9.42 4.94 -17.19
CA LYS A 63 -8.86 6.18 -16.63
C LYS A 63 -9.88 6.81 -15.69
N LYS A 64 -9.45 7.15 -14.49
CA LYS A 64 -10.18 8.02 -13.55
C LYS A 64 -9.20 9.05 -13.03
N ASN A 65 -9.60 10.32 -12.97
CA ASN A 65 -8.73 11.42 -12.52
C ASN A 65 -7.39 11.43 -13.25
N ASN A 66 -7.43 11.32 -14.58
CA ASN A 66 -6.26 11.26 -15.46
C ASN A 66 -5.26 10.13 -15.17
N SER A 67 -5.57 9.12 -14.36
CA SER A 67 -4.67 7.99 -14.11
C SER A 67 -5.37 6.64 -14.17
N HIS A 68 -4.57 5.60 -14.46
CA HIS A 68 -5.02 4.20 -14.42
C HIS A 68 -4.84 3.55 -13.05
N TYR A 69 -4.14 4.24 -12.14
CA TYR A 69 -3.83 3.71 -10.81
C TYR A 69 -4.88 4.15 -9.81
N ARG A 70 -5.25 3.23 -8.93
CA ARG A 70 -6.19 3.46 -7.85
C ARG A 70 -5.58 2.96 -6.56
N CYS A 71 -5.92 3.63 -5.46
CA CYS A 71 -5.48 3.26 -4.14
C CYS A 71 -6.67 2.97 -3.21
N ILE A 72 -6.52 1.95 -2.38
CA ILE A 72 -7.41 1.72 -1.23
C ILE A 72 -6.57 1.96 0.03
N TRP A 73 -6.97 2.96 0.80
CA TRP A 73 -6.30 3.31 2.05
C TRP A 73 -6.81 2.47 3.21
N GLY A 74 -5.89 2.14 4.11
CA GLY A 74 -6.18 1.45 5.36
C GLY A 74 -5.19 1.80 6.45
N LYS A 75 -5.31 1.10 7.58
CA LYS A 75 -4.41 1.20 8.71
C LYS A 75 -4.19 -0.14 9.38
N VAL A 76 -3.01 -0.29 9.98
CA VAL A 76 -2.70 -1.41 10.87
C VAL A 76 -3.47 -1.21 12.19
N CYS A 77 -4.20 -2.25 12.61
CA CYS A 77 -5.06 -2.17 13.81
C CYS A 77 -4.50 -2.94 15.01
N ARG A 78 -4.06 -4.19 14.81
CA ARG A 78 -3.59 -5.07 15.90
C ARG A 78 -2.73 -6.21 15.35
N PRO A 79 -1.83 -6.80 16.16
CA PRO A 79 -1.13 -8.02 15.78
C PRO A 79 -2.10 -9.21 15.60
N HIS A 80 -1.65 -10.21 14.86
CA HIS A 80 -2.34 -11.47 14.63
C HIS A 80 -1.38 -12.66 14.77
N GLY A 81 -1.57 -13.46 15.82
CA GLY A 81 -0.66 -14.57 16.12
C GLY A 81 0.73 -14.05 16.53
N ASN A 82 1.72 -14.92 16.38
CA ASN A 82 3.11 -14.66 16.80
C ASN A 82 4.08 -14.42 15.63
N SER A 83 3.65 -14.69 14.38
CA SER A 83 4.52 -14.68 13.18
C SER A 83 4.65 -13.31 12.50
N GLY A 84 4.42 -12.21 13.22
CA GLY A 84 4.49 -10.86 12.63
C GLY A 84 3.33 -10.48 11.70
N VAL A 85 2.27 -11.29 11.62
CA VAL A 85 1.07 -10.96 10.83
C VAL A 85 0.29 -9.86 11.54
N VAL A 86 -0.25 -8.92 10.78
CA VAL A 86 -1.08 -7.83 11.30
C VAL A 86 -2.51 -7.89 10.78
N ARG A 87 -3.45 -7.41 11.59
CA ARG A 87 -4.82 -7.13 11.14
C ARG A 87 -4.91 -5.70 10.64
N ALA A 88 -5.33 -5.53 9.41
CA ALA A 88 -5.55 -4.23 8.79
C ALA A 88 -7.04 -3.99 8.54
N LYS A 89 -7.46 -2.73 8.69
CA LYS A 89 -8.78 -2.26 8.25
C LYS A 89 -8.59 -1.24 7.15
N PHE A 90 -9.29 -1.45 6.04
CA PHE A 90 -9.31 -0.56 4.89
C PHE A 90 -10.61 0.24 4.85
N LYS A 91 -10.59 1.40 4.18
CA LYS A 91 -11.79 2.24 3.99
C LYS A 91 -12.89 1.49 3.25
N SER A 92 -12.50 0.73 2.22
CA SER A 92 -13.33 -0.25 1.54
C SER A 92 -12.67 -1.62 1.67
N ASN A 93 -13.47 -2.68 1.84
CA ASN A 93 -12.93 -4.04 1.88
C ASN A 93 -12.08 -4.31 0.64
N LEU A 94 -10.93 -4.94 0.83
CA LEU A 94 -10.07 -5.31 -0.29
C LEU A 94 -10.78 -6.33 -1.18
N PRO A 95 -10.56 -6.31 -2.50
CA PRO A 95 -11.08 -7.35 -3.38
C PRO A 95 -10.34 -8.68 -3.14
N PRO A 96 -10.99 -9.85 -3.25
CA PRO A 96 -10.31 -11.14 -3.01
C PRO A 96 -9.12 -11.39 -3.96
N LYS A 97 -9.15 -10.77 -5.15
CA LYS A 97 -8.05 -10.79 -6.12
C LYS A 97 -6.75 -10.14 -5.60
N SER A 98 -6.80 -9.38 -4.50
CA SER A 98 -5.61 -8.80 -3.89
C SER A 98 -4.82 -9.79 -3.03
N MET A 99 -5.38 -10.98 -2.74
CA MET A 99 -4.69 -12.01 -1.96
C MET A 99 -3.46 -12.52 -2.69
N LEU A 100 -2.39 -12.83 -1.94
CA LEU A 100 -1.09 -13.29 -2.45
C LEU A 100 -0.35 -12.28 -3.34
N ARG A 101 -0.81 -11.02 -3.44
CA ARG A 101 -0.14 -9.98 -4.22
C ARG A 101 0.80 -9.14 -3.33
N LEU A 102 2.04 -9.00 -3.78
CA LEU A 102 3.19 -8.38 -3.09
C LEU A 102 3.19 -6.83 -3.03
N GLU A 103 2.05 -6.18 -3.24
CA GLU A 103 2.00 -4.73 -3.53
C GLU A 103 1.15 -3.97 -2.50
N PHE A 104 1.51 -4.10 -1.23
CA PHE A 104 1.12 -3.16 -0.19
C PHE A 104 2.29 -2.26 0.17
N SER A 105 2.05 -0.96 0.18
CA SER A 105 2.96 0.00 0.80
C SER A 105 2.43 0.31 2.20
N CYS A 106 3.08 -0.23 3.23
CA CYS A 106 2.98 0.32 4.58
C CYS A 106 3.93 1.51 4.61
N THR A 107 3.40 2.73 4.52
CA THR A 107 4.24 3.92 4.60
C THR A 107 5.00 3.86 5.92
N GLN A 108 6.33 3.93 5.89
CA GLN A 108 7.16 4.19 7.06
C GLN A 108 6.97 5.64 7.48
N ALA A 109 5.73 5.95 7.79
CA ALA A 109 5.29 7.21 8.28
C ALA A 109 5.69 7.26 9.76
N ILE A 110 6.96 7.55 10.01
CA ILE A 110 7.40 8.16 11.26
C ILE A 110 6.82 9.58 11.21
N TYR A 111 5.58 9.78 11.65
CA TYR A 111 5.04 11.13 11.79
C TYR A 111 5.12 11.58 13.23
N LYS A 112 6.33 11.97 13.62
CA LYS A 112 6.51 13.10 14.53
C LYS A 112 6.66 14.40 13.72
N ALA A 113 5.82 14.61 12.70
CA ALA A 113 5.70 15.87 11.97
C ALA A 113 4.47 15.81 11.05
N ARG A 114 3.37 16.42 11.49
CA ARG A 114 2.09 16.50 10.77
C ARG A 114 2.22 17.13 9.38
N TYR A 115 3.25 17.95 9.14
CA TYR A 115 3.47 18.69 7.90
C TYR A 115 4.08 17.89 6.75
N LEU A 116 4.84 16.82 7.01
CA LEU A 116 5.43 16.01 5.94
C LEU A 116 4.43 15.02 5.34
N VAL A 117 3.35 14.70 6.06
CA VAL A 117 2.30 13.76 5.60
C VAL A 117 1.57 14.29 4.41
N ASP A 118 1.20 15.57 4.47
CA ASP A 118 0.41 16.21 3.44
C ASP A 118 1.28 16.40 2.19
N ALA A 119 2.54 16.82 2.36
CA ALA A 119 3.53 16.87 1.29
C ALA A 119 3.81 15.49 0.65
N TYR A 120 3.83 14.39 1.42
CA TYR A 120 4.01 13.03 0.89
C TYR A 120 2.76 12.48 0.22
N LEU A 121 1.57 12.76 0.73
CA LEU A 121 0.30 12.38 0.08
C LEU A 121 0.11 13.15 -1.22
N GLU A 122 0.57 14.39 -1.26
CA GLU A 122 0.61 15.22 -2.47
C GLU A 122 1.70 14.73 -3.43
N ALA A 123 2.87 14.32 -2.95
CA ALA A 123 3.92 13.69 -3.78
C ALA A 123 3.53 12.28 -4.31
N LEU A 124 2.76 11.49 -3.54
CA LEU A 124 2.19 10.21 -3.98
C LEU A 124 1.05 10.41 -4.99
N ARG A 125 0.23 11.45 -4.80
CA ARG A 125 -0.77 11.87 -5.79
C ARG A 125 -0.09 12.34 -7.09
N LEU A 126 0.96 13.15 -6.98
CA LEU A 126 1.73 13.66 -8.11
C LEU A 126 2.54 12.57 -8.81
N SER A 127 3.09 11.58 -8.10
CA SER A 127 3.76 10.44 -8.75
C SER A 127 2.79 9.50 -9.47
N ILE A 128 1.56 9.36 -8.98
CA ILE A 128 0.47 8.68 -9.69
C ILE A 128 0.01 9.47 -10.94
N GLU A 129 0.02 10.80 -10.88
CA GLU A 129 -0.25 11.70 -12.02
C GLU A 129 0.92 11.76 -13.03
N VAL A 130 2.18 11.59 -12.61
CA VAL A 130 3.35 11.52 -13.50
C VAL A 130 3.40 10.18 -14.25
N PHE A 131 2.98 9.07 -13.64
CA PHE A 131 2.87 7.77 -14.32
C PHE A 131 1.75 7.68 -15.36
N SER A 132 0.92 8.72 -15.51
CA SER A 132 -0.09 8.80 -16.56
C SER A 132 0.24 9.80 -17.69
N GLY A 133 1.41 10.44 -17.62
CA GLY A 133 1.83 11.49 -18.56
C GLY A 133 2.87 11.10 -19.61
N GLU A 134 3.49 9.92 -19.55
CA GLU A 134 4.52 9.54 -20.55
C GLU A 134 4.11 8.28 -21.33
N GLY A 135 3.94 8.49 -22.64
CA GLY A 135 3.66 7.46 -23.63
C GLY A 135 4.80 6.45 -23.72
N PHE A 136 4.49 5.19 -23.44
CA PHE A 136 5.34 4.05 -23.73
C PHE A 136 5.02 3.57 -25.15
N GLU A 137 5.47 4.32 -26.15
CA GLU A 137 5.41 3.92 -27.56
C GLU A 137 6.77 4.11 -28.21
N SER A 138 7.77 3.37 -27.72
CA SER A 138 8.99 3.04 -28.46
C SER A 138 9.78 2.02 -27.64
N LEU A 139 9.54 0.73 -27.88
CA LEU A 139 10.44 -0.40 -27.62
C LEU A 139 9.73 -1.68 -28.10
N LYS A 140 9.37 -1.68 -29.38
CA LYS A 140 9.22 -2.88 -30.21
C LYS A 140 9.95 -2.53 -31.51
N TYR A 141 10.78 -3.45 -32.00
CA TYR A 141 11.84 -3.29 -33.00
C TYR A 141 13.19 -2.85 -32.41
N SER A 142 13.91 -3.84 -31.88
CA SER A 142 15.26 -4.15 -32.38
C SER A 142 15.39 -5.67 -32.50
#